data_AF-A0A349ZSB0-F1
#
_entry.id   AF-A0A349ZSB0-F1
#
_cell.length_a   1.000
_cell.length_b   1.000
_cell.length_c   1.000
_cell.angle_alpha   90.00
_cell.angle_beta   90.00
_cell.angle_gamma   90.00
#
_symmetry.space_group_name_H-M   'P 1'
#
loop_
_entity.id
_entity.type
_entity.pdbx_description
1 polymer ?
#
loop_
_entity_poly.entity_id
_entity_poly.type
_entity_poly.pdbx_seq_one_letter_code
_entity_poly.pdbx_strand_id
1 'polypeptide(L)'
;HVPLMEDSPCEAVKNNSVGTYKTAYAAMLYGCKRFVLISTDKAVNPTNVMGASKRICEMVIQSFDQKIKEGRADEIPALYGHSDDTVSGKGHGIMSLPKNVKTEFVAVR
;
A
#
# COMPACT_ATOMS: atom_id res chain seq x y z
N HIS A 1 14.67 8.74 -7.30
CA HIS A 1 15.63 9.11 -8.36
C HIS A 1 15.87 7.87 -9.20
N VAL A 2 15.77 7.93 -10.54
CA VAL A 2 15.76 6.72 -11.38
C VAL A 2 17.05 5.90 -11.26
N PRO A 3 18.26 6.44 -11.51
CA PRO A 3 19.51 5.67 -11.36
C PRO A 3 19.65 4.92 -10.04
N LEU A 4 19.36 5.58 -8.93
CA LEU A 4 19.44 4.98 -7.59
C LEU A 4 18.47 3.79 -7.41
N MET A 5 17.31 3.85 -8.04
CA MET A 5 16.31 2.78 -7.98
C MET A 5 16.66 1.63 -8.92
N GLU A 6 17.40 1.88 -9.99
CA GLU A 6 17.97 0.83 -10.83
C GLU A 6 19.14 0.13 -10.12
N ASP A 7 19.99 0.89 -9.43
CA ASP A 7 21.13 0.36 -8.66
C ASP A 7 20.67 -0.45 -7.43
N SER A 8 19.51 -0.11 -6.86
CA SER A 8 18.94 -0.75 -5.67
C SER A 8 17.46 -1.09 -5.86
N PRO A 9 17.13 -2.08 -6.71
CA PRO A 9 15.75 -2.35 -7.13
C PRO A 9 14.90 -2.96 -6.01
N CYS A 10 15.47 -3.81 -5.16
CA CYS A 10 14.77 -4.40 -4.03
C CYS A 10 14.31 -3.32 -3.03
N GLU A 11 15.17 -2.36 -2.72
CA GLU A 11 14.84 -1.25 -1.81
C GLU A 11 13.82 -0.29 -2.46
N ALA A 12 13.92 -0.06 -3.77
CA ALA A 12 12.92 0.70 -4.51
C ALA A 12 11.53 0.07 -4.41
N VAL A 13 11.41 -1.24 -4.61
CA VAL A 13 10.13 -1.98 -4.49
C VAL A 13 9.63 -1.98 -3.05
N LYS A 14 10.51 -2.25 -2.08
CA LYS A 14 10.15 -2.27 -0.65
C LYS A 14 9.63 -0.90 -0.20
N ASN A 15 10.35 0.17 -0.52
CA ASN A 15 9.95 1.51 -0.13
C ASN A 15 8.66 1.94 -0.83
N ASN A 16 8.59 1.79 -2.16
CA ASN A 16 7.45 2.29 -2.91
C ASN A 16 6.22 1.41 -2.73
N SER A 17 6.32 0.13 -3.08
CA SER A 17 5.17 -0.77 -3.18
C SER A 17 4.70 -1.23 -1.81
N VAL A 18 5.60 -1.78 -0.98
CA VAL A 18 5.22 -2.23 0.38
C VAL A 18 4.89 -1.04 1.28
N GLY A 19 5.63 0.06 1.17
CA GLY A 19 5.32 1.31 1.89
C GLY A 19 3.95 1.88 1.53
N THR A 20 3.58 1.87 0.24
CA THR A 20 2.23 2.28 -0.20
C THR A 20 1.17 1.36 0.40
N TYR A 21 1.36 0.04 0.34
CA TYR A 21 0.41 -0.92 0.91
C TYR A 21 0.16 -0.66 2.40
N LYS A 22 1.23 -0.52 3.19
CA LYS A 22 1.13 -0.31 4.64
C LYS A 22 0.41 1.00 4.97
N THR A 23 0.75 2.08 4.26
CA THR A 23 0.10 3.38 4.47
C THR A 23 -1.38 3.35 4.07
N ALA A 24 -1.70 2.70 2.95
CA ALA A 24 -3.08 2.51 2.50
C ALA A 24 -3.89 1.66 3.51
N TYR A 25 -3.31 0.57 4.00
CA TYR A 25 -3.93 -0.28 5.02
C TYR A 25 -4.19 0.48 6.33
N ALA A 26 -3.23 1.29 6.78
CA ALA A 26 -3.43 2.16 7.93
C ALA A 26 -4.55 3.18 7.67
N ALA A 27 -4.57 3.83 6.51
CA ALA A 27 -5.62 4.80 6.17
C ALA A 27 -7.02 4.16 6.22
N MET A 28 -7.16 2.94 5.67
CA MET A 28 -8.39 2.15 5.75
C MET A 28 -8.77 1.85 7.20
N LEU A 29 -7.81 1.36 7.99
CA LEU A 29 -8.01 0.91 9.36
C LEU A 29 -8.44 2.05 10.30
N TYR A 30 -7.88 3.24 10.12
CA TYR A 30 -8.17 4.42 10.94
C TYR A 30 -9.32 5.28 10.37
N GLY A 31 -10.04 4.80 9.35
CA GLY A 31 -11.23 5.47 8.82
C GLY A 31 -10.92 6.78 8.08
N CYS A 32 -9.75 6.87 7.42
CA CYS A 32 -9.41 8.00 6.56
C CYS A 32 -10.51 8.20 5.50
N LYS A 33 -10.87 9.45 5.21
CA LYS A 33 -11.94 9.74 4.24
C LYS A 33 -11.50 9.46 2.80
N ARG A 34 -10.26 9.85 2.46
CA ARG A 34 -9.70 9.70 1.11
C ARG A 34 -8.18 9.53 1.17
N PHE A 35 -7.68 8.53 0.46
CA PHE A 35 -6.26 8.28 0.24
C PHE A 35 -5.92 8.57 -1.23
N VAL A 36 -4.98 9.47 -1.47
CA VAL A 36 -4.55 9.87 -2.82
C VAL A 36 -3.11 9.43 -3.04
N LEU A 37 -2.90 8.52 -3.98
CA LEU A 37 -1.57 8.13 -4.44
C LEU A 37 -1.13 9.05 -5.60
N ILE A 38 0.02 9.68 -5.46
CA ILE A 38 0.69 10.38 -6.56
C ILE A 38 1.53 9.37 -7.35
N SER A 39 1.11 9.12 -8.59
CA SER A 39 1.76 8.26 -9.57
C SER A 39 2.52 9.10 -10.59
N THR A 40 2.73 8.58 -11.79
CA THR A 40 3.41 9.25 -12.91
C THR A 40 3.05 8.58 -14.23
N ASP A 41 3.13 9.32 -15.34
CA ASP A 41 2.99 8.76 -16.69
C ASP A 41 3.91 7.56 -16.97
N LYS A 42 5.08 7.50 -16.32
CA LYS A 42 6.04 6.40 -16.44
C LYS A 42 5.51 5.05 -15.89
N ALA A 43 4.39 5.06 -15.18
CA ALA A 43 3.74 3.84 -14.69
C ALA A 43 2.88 3.15 -15.76
N VAL A 44 2.51 3.83 -16.85
CA VAL A 44 1.63 3.25 -17.89
C VAL A 44 2.33 2.11 -18.64
N ASN A 45 3.53 2.38 -19.17
CA ASN A 45 4.38 1.42 -19.86
C ASN A 45 5.79 1.51 -19.26
N PRO A 46 6.03 0.88 -18.10
CA PRO A 46 7.26 1.08 -17.36
C PRO A 46 8.46 0.48 -18.10
N THR A 47 9.49 1.29 -18.31
CA THR A 47 10.79 0.90 -18.89
C THR A 47 11.91 0.87 -17.85
N ASN A 48 11.59 1.10 -16.58
CA ASN A 48 12.52 1.16 -15.47
C ASN A 48 11.83 0.76 -14.15
N VAL A 49 12.61 0.46 -13.11
CA VAL A 49 12.15 -0.01 -11.80
C VAL A 49 11.31 1.05 -11.09
N MET A 50 11.60 2.34 -11.29
CA MET A 50 10.75 3.41 -10.76
C MET A 50 9.32 3.32 -11.32
N GLY A 51 9.17 3.23 -12.64
CA GLY A 51 7.87 3.11 -13.30
C GLY A 51 7.17 1.82 -12.89
N ALA A 52 7.89 0.70 -12.85
CA ALA A 52 7.33 -0.60 -12.49
C ALA A 52 6.80 -0.61 -11.04
N SER A 53 7.59 -0.09 -10.08
CA SER A 53 7.16 0.01 -8.69
C SER A 53 5.95 0.93 -8.51
N LYS A 54 5.87 2.05 -9.26
CA LYS A 54 4.69 2.92 -9.28
C LYS A 54 3.46 2.24 -9.87
N ARG A 55 3.63 1.44 -10.93
CA ARG A 55 2.55 0.64 -11.49
C ARG A 55 2.00 -0.37 -10.48
N ILE A 56 2.87 -1.00 -9.69
CA ILE A 56 2.45 -1.85 -8.56
C ILE A 56 1.64 -1.04 -7.53
N CYS A 57 2.11 0.17 -7.16
CA CYS A 57 1.36 1.04 -6.25
C CYS A 57 -0.05 1.35 -6.77
N GLU A 58 -0.21 1.68 -8.06
CA GLU A 58 -1.53 1.89 -8.67
C GLU A 58 -2.44 0.67 -8.52
N MET A 59 -1.91 -0.53 -8.83
CA MET A 59 -2.66 -1.78 -8.71
C MET A 59 -3.10 -2.05 -7.26
N VAL A 60 -2.24 -1.77 -6.27
CA VAL A 60 -2.58 -1.89 -4.85
C VAL A 60 -3.75 -0.97 -4.49
N ILE A 61 -3.67 0.31 -4.85
CA ILE A 61 -4.71 1.30 -4.52
C ILE A 61 -6.04 0.97 -5.21
N GLN A 62 -5.99 0.54 -6.48
CA GLN A 62 -7.17 0.10 -7.22
C GLN A 62 -7.80 -1.15 -6.60
N SER A 63 -6.99 -2.10 -6.15
CA SER A 63 -7.48 -3.31 -5.46
C SER A 63 -8.16 -2.98 -4.14
N PHE A 64 -7.60 -2.06 -3.35
CA PHE A 64 -8.20 -1.59 -2.10
C PHE A 64 -9.55 -0.93 -2.35
N ASP A 65 -9.59 0.02 -3.30
CA ASP A 65 -10.82 0.71 -3.68
C ASP A 65 -11.93 -0.26 -4.09
N GLN A 66 -11.59 -1.23 -4.96
CA GLN A 66 -12.52 -2.24 -5.43
C GLN A 66 -13.07 -3.10 -4.28
N LYS A 67 -12.19 -3.63 -3.42
CA LYS A 67 -12.60 -4.48 -2.29
C LYS A 67 -13.50 -3.73 -1.30
N ILE A 68 -13.20 -2.47 -1.02
CA ILE A 68 -14.01 -1.65 -0.12
C ILE A 68 -15.39 -1.38 -0.72
N LYS A 69 -15.46 -1.04 -2.01
CA LYS A 69 -16.74 -0.82 -2.72
C LYS A 69 -17.61 -2.07 -2.78
N GLU A 70 -16.99 -3.24 -2.87
CA GLU A 70 -17.68 -4.53 -2.84
C GLU A 70 -18.05 -5.00 -1.41
N GLY A 71 -17.66 -4.25 -0.37
CA GLY A 71 -17.90 -4.61 1.03
C GLY A 71 -17.01 -5.74 1.55
N ARG A 72 -15.91 -6.04 0.85
CA ARG A 72 -14.96 -7.15 1.11
C ARG A 72 -13.63 -6.64 1.67
N ALA A 73 -13.67 -5.60 2.48
CA ALA A 73 -12.48 -4.98 3.06
C ALA A 73 -11.72 -5.91 4.02
N ASP A 74 -12.41 -6.89 4.59
CA ASP A 74 -11.89 -7.98 5.42
C ASP A 74 -11.01 -8.97 4.65
N GLU A 75 -11.15 -9.06 3.33
CA GLU A 75 -10.28 -9.89 2.50
C GLU A 75 -8.89 -9.26 2.26
N ILE A 76 -8.69 -7.99 2.63
CA ILE A 76 -7.40 -7.30 2.45
C ILE A 76 -6.44 -7.76 3.57
N PRO A 77 -5.37 -8.50 3.27
CA PRO A 77 -4.50 -9.07 4.29
C PRO A 77 -3.64 -8.00 4.98
N ALA A 78 -3.48 -8.10 6.30
CA ALA A 78 -2.48 -7.30 6.99
C ALA A 78 -1.07 -7.73 6.56
N LEU A 79 -0.25 -6.77 6.09
CA LEU A 79 1.13 -7.04 5.70
C LEU A 79 2.04 -6.78 6.90
N TYR A 80 2.30 -7.85 7.67
CA TYR A 80 3.16 -7.78 8.86
C TYR A 80 4.57 -7.30 8.49
N GLY A 81 5.11 -6.36 9.27
CA GLY A 81 6.55 -6.08 9.24
C GLY A 81 7.29 -7.19 9.97
N HIS A 82 8.58 -7.37 9.67
CA HIS A 82 9.47 -8.05 10.60
C HIS A 82 9.38 -7.33 11.94
N SER A 83 8.71 -7.96 12.90
CA SER A 83 8.83 -7.60 14.31
C SER A 83 10.25 -7.93 14.72
N ASP A 84 11.02 -6.95 15.17
CA ASP A 84 12.14 -7.27 16.06
C ASP A 84 11.54 -8.01 17.26
N ASP A 85 11.94 -9.26 17.47
CA ASP A 85 11.47 -10.15 18.53
C ASP A 85 11.77 -9.63 19.97
N THR A 86 12.23 -8.39 20.11
CA THR A 86 12.65 -7.78 21.37
C THR A 86 11.51 -7.09 22.13
N VAL A 87 10.32 -6.92 21.54
CA VAL A 87 9.13 -6.47 22.29
C VAL A 87 8.27 -7.67 22.69
N SER A 88 8.82 -8.45 23.61
CA SER A 88 8.07 -9.39 24.44
C SER A 88 6.90 -8.67 25.14
N GLY A 89 5.68 -9.18 25.02
CA GLY A 89 4.67 -8.99 26.07
C GLY A 89 3.27 -8.54 25.67
N LYS A 90 2.97 -8.24 24.40
CA LYS A 90 1.58 -8.16 23.93
C LYS A 90 1.52 -8.74 22.53
N GLY A 91 0.81 -9.86 22.38
CA GLY A 91 0.26 -10.24 21.08
C GLY A 91 -0.49 -9.02 20.56
N HIS A 92 0.12 -8.30 19.63
CA HIS A 92 -0.46 -7.09 19.06
C HIS A 92 -1.69 -7.58 18.33
N GLY A 93 -2.84 -7.44 19.00
CA GLY A 93 -4.12 -7.88 18.48
C GLY A 93 -4.23 -7.39 17.06
N ILE A 94 -4.62 -8.29 16.16
CA ILE A 94 -5.12 -7.94 14.84
C ILE A 94 -6.06 -6.77 15.09
N MET A 95 -5.66 -5.54 14.76
CA MET A 95 -6.53 -4.40 14.91
C MET A 95 -7.71 -4.72 14.01
N SER A 96 -8.85 -5.02 14.62
CA SER A 96 -10.03 -5.46 13.90
C SER A 96 -10.41 -4.34 12.95
N LEU A 97 -10.60 -4.68 11.68
CA LEU A 97 -11.09 -3.73 10.69
C LEU A 97 -12.34 -3.04 11.23
N PRO A 98 -12.44 -1.70 11.11
CA PRO A 98 -13.63 -1.01 11.55
C PRO A 98 -14.86 -1.56 10.81
N LYS A 99 -15.99 -1.71 11.51
CA LYS A 99 -17.23 -2.27 10.95
C LYS A 99 -17.76 -1.54 9.70
N ASN A 100 -17.25 -0.34 9.42
CA ASN A 100 -17.71 0.51 8.33
C ASN A 100 -16.54 1.21 7.64
N VAL A 101 -15.72 0.43 6.93
CA VAL A 101 -14.66 0.97 6.08
C VAL A 101 -15.28 1.75 4.92
N LYS A 102 -14.94 3.04 4.80
CA LYS A 102 -15.44 3.94 3.74
C LYS A 102 -14.35 4.75 3.05
N THR A 103 -13.08 4.39 3.28
CA THR A 103 -11.96 5.12 2.70
C THR A 103 -11.99 5.02 1.19
N GLU A 104 -12.00 6.17 0.52
CA GLU A 104 -11.91 6.26 -0.93
C GLU A 104 -10.45 6.24 -1.37
N PHE A 105 -10.09 5.37 -2.30
CA PHE A 105 -8.72 5.19 -2.77
C PHE A 105 -8.60 5.65 -4.22
N VAL A 106 -7.73 6.63 -4.47
CA VAL A 106 -7.55 7.23 -5.80
C VAL A 106 -6.07 7.31 -6.15
N ALA A 107 -5.72 6.93 -7.37
CA ALA A 107 -4.39 7.18 -7.93
C ALA A 107 -4.49 8.29 -8.99
N VAL A 108 -3.63 9.31 -8.86
CA VAL A 108 -3.53 10.44 -9.79
C VAL A 108 -2.17 10.35 -10.49
N ARG A 109 -2.13 10.65 -11.78
CA ARG A 109 -0.91 10.63 -12.59
C ARG A 109 -0.26 12.01 -12.65
#